data_AF-W7ICU1-F1
#
_entry.id   AF-W7ICU1-F1
#
_cell.length_a   1.000
_cell.length_b   1.000
_cell.length_c   1.000
_cell.angle_alpha   90.00
_cell.angle_beta   90.00
_cell.angle_gamma   90.00
#
_symmetry.space_group_name_H-M   'P 1'
#
loop_
_entity.id
_entity.type
_entity.pdbx_description
1 polymer ?
#
loop_
_entity_poly.entity_id
_entity_poly.type
_entity_poly.pdbx_seq_one_letter_code
_entity_poly.pdbx_strand_id
1 'polypeptide(L)'
;MLTTASRANEVREVVATTTTLFIALMQQHAEVRGLVTDVMPKAFPWVRFLPREDMQAFVVELVHTLEAANSLGTPAPVTRLIAEWQHTAEVHADPRLLKILRQEGEDLGDVPAPGAASA
;
A
#
# COMPACT_ATOMS: atom_id res chain seq x y z
N MET A 1 -13.93 -6.04 -30.73
CA MET A 1 -13.18 -5.03 -29.95
C MET A 1 -14.10 -4.18 -29.04
N LEU A 2 -15.26 -3.68 -29.50
CA LEU A 2 -16.17 -2.83 -28.69
C LEU A 2 -16.81 -3.56 -27.48
N THR A 3 -17.16 -4.85 -27.62
CA THR A 3 -17.79 -5.63 -26.53
C THR A 3 -16.84 -5.87 -25.34
N THR A 4 -15.55 -6.08 -25.60
CA THR A 4 -14.54 -6.26 -24.55
C THR A 4 -14.28 -4.95 -23.81
N ALA A 5 -14.24 -3.83 -24.53
CA ALA A 5 -14.07 -2.50 -23.94
C ALA A 5 -15.29 -2.09 -23.09
N SER A 6 -16.52 -2.36 -23.54
CA SER A 6 -17.74 -2.10 -22.75
C SER A 6 -17.77 -2.89 -21.45
N ARG A 7 -17.50 -4.21 -21.52
CA ARG A 7 -17.43 -5.05 -20.33
C ARG A 7 -16.35 -4.60 -19.34
N ALA A 8 -15.19 -4.20 -19.84
CA ALA A 8 -14.12 -3.68 -18.99
C ALA A 8 -14.54 -2.37 -18.28
N ASN A 9 -15.33 -1.51 -18.95
CA ASN A 9 -15.85 -0.29 -18.36
C ASN A 9 -16.93 -0.57 -17.30
N GLU A 10 -17.87 -1.47 -17.59
CA GLU A 10 -18.91 -1.91 -16.65
C GLU A 10 -18.31 -2.51 -15.37
N VAL A 11 -17.32 -3.41 -15.52
CA VAL A 11 -16.60 -3.99 -14.37
C VAL A 11 -15.89 -2.91 -13.56
N ARG A 12 -15.26 -1.93 -14.22
CA ARG A 12 -14.59 -0.82 -13.55
C ARG A 12 -15.57 0.05 -12.77
N GLU A 13 -16.74 0.35 -13.32
CA GLU A 13 -17.77 1.17 -12.67
C GLU A 13 -18.32 0.50 -11.41
N VAL A 14 -18.58 -0.81 -11.46
CA VAL A 14 -19.02 -1.58 -10.30
C VAL A 14 -17.95 -1.61 -9.21
N VAL A 15 -16.68 -1.82 -9.58
CA VAL A 15 -15.55 -1.78 -8.65
C VAL A 15 -15.39 -0.39 -8.05
N ALA A 16 -15.53 0.68 -8.84
CA ALA A 16 -15.42 2.05 -8.38
C ALA A 16 -16.53 2.41 -7.38
N THR A 17 -17.77 1.99 -7.67
CA THR A 17 -18.92 2.19 -6.78
C THR A 17 -18.70 1.46 -5.45
N THR A 18 -18.27 0.21 -5.50
CA THR A 18 -17.97 -0.60 -4.31
C THR A 18 -16.84 0.02 -3.49
N THR A 19 -15.78 0.48 -4.15
CA THR A 19 -14.63 1.14 -3.52
C THR A 19 -15.05 2.43 -2.82
N THR A 20 -15.88 3.24 -3.48
CA THR A 20 -16.39 4.49 -2.92
C THR A 20 -17.25 4.25 -1.67
N LEU A 21 -18.15 3.26 -1.71
CA LEU A 21 -18.96 2.89 -0.55
C LEU A 21 -18.09 2.38 0.61
N PHE A 22 -17.11 1.53 0.31
CA PHE A 22 -16.17 1.02 1.32
C PHE A 22 -15.36 2.15 1.98
N ILE A 23 -14.82 3.08 1.19
CA ILE A 23 -14.09 4.24 1.71
C ILE A 23 -14.99 5.09 2.61
N ALA A 24 -16.23 5.38 2.18
CA ALA A 24 -17.18 6.15 2.98
C ALA A 24 -17.47 5.48 4.34
N LEU A 25 -17.65 4.16 4.37
CA LEU A 25 -17.84 3.40 5.61
C LEU A 25 -16.60 3.47 6.52
N MET A 26 -15.41 3.33 5.94
CA MET A 26 -14.14 3.40 6.67
C MET A 26 -13.89 4.78 7.29
N GLN A 27 -14.27 5.86 6.61
CA GLN A 27 -14.10 7.23 7.09
C GLN A 27 -15.10 7.60 8.20
N GLN A 28 -16.33 7.08 8.13
CA GLN A 28 -17.40 7.45 9.07
C GLN A 28 -17.39 6.67 10.38
N HIS A 29 -16.90 5.42 10.39
CA HIS A 29 -17.07 4.51 11.53
C HIS A 29 -15.74 3.96 12.06
N ALA A 30 -15.38 4.29 13.30
CA ALA A 30 -14.19 3.74 13.97
C ALA A 30 -14.28 2.22 14.18
N GLU A 31 -15.49 1.71 14.44
CA GLU A 31 -15.76 0.27 14.60
C GLU A 31 -15.45 -0.53 13.32
N VAL A 32 -15.81 0.02 12.16
CA VAL A 32 -15.54 -0.60 10.85
C VAL A 32 -14.03 -0.70 10.62
N ARG A 33 -13.25 0.32 10.97
CA ARG A 33 -11.78 0.29 10.87
C ARG A 33 -11.16 -0.80 11.74
N GLY A 34 -11.69 -1.00 12.95
CA GLY A 34 -11.28 -2.09 13.84
C GLY A 34 -11.56 -3.46 13.23
N LEU A 35 -12.78 -3.68 12.74
CA LEU A 35 -13.15 -4.93 12.07
C LEU A 35 -12.32 -5.21 10.82
N VAL A 36 -12.03 -4.18 10.02
CA VAL A 36 -11.16 -4.32 8.84
C VAL A 36 -9.76 -4.78 9.26
N THR A 37 -9.21 -4.17 10.31
CA THR A 37 -7.91 -4.56 10.87
C THR A 37 -7.91 -6.04 11.26
N ASP A 38 -8.98 -6.53 11.90
CA ASP A 38 -9.10 -7.94 12.31
C ASP A 38 -9.18 -8.94 11.13
N VAL A 39 -9.69 -8.50 9.97
CA VAL A 39 -9.77 -9.35 8.76
C VAL A 39 -8.55 -9.24 7.85
N MET A 40 -7.70 -8.22 8.02
CA MET A 40 -6.49 -8.06 7.20
C MET A 40 -5.62 -9.31 7.16
N PRO A 41 -5.35 -10.05 8.27
CA PRO A 41 -4.55 -11.28 8.22
C PRO A 41 -5.20 -12.43 7.43
N LYS A 42 -6.52 -12.37 7.17
CA LYS A 42 -7.21 -13.34 6.32
C LYS A 42 -7.03 -13.01 4.84
N ALA A 43 -7.09 -11.73 4.47
CA ALA A 43 -6.92 -11.27 3.09
C ALA A 43 -5.43 -11.22 2.67
N PHE A 44 -4.57 -10.78 3.58
CA PHE A 44 -3.14 -10.58 3.36
C PHE A 44 -2.35 -11.29 4.46
N PRO A 45 -2.03 -12.59 4.31
CA PRO A 45 -1.46 -13.35 5.42
C PRO A 45 -0.13 -12.82 5.97
N TRP A 46 0.67 -12.15 5.12
CA TRP A 46 1.97 -11.58 5.43
C TRP A 46 1.92 -10.42 6.44
N VAL A 47 0.76 -9.76 6.62
CA VAL A 47 0.63 -8.65 7.61
C VAL A 47 0.88 -9.10 9.05
N ARG A 48 0.83 -10.41 9.32
CA ARG A 48 1.17 -11.00 10.64
C ARG A 48 2.62 -10.74 11.07
N PHE A 49 3.50 -10.42 10.12
CA PHE A 49 4.89 -10.09 10.41
C PHE A 49 5.10 -8.60 10.71
N LEU A 50 4.10 -7.75 10.46
CA LEU A 50 4.20 -6.33 10.79
C LEU A 50 4.00 -6.09 12.30
N PRO A 51 4.74 -5.14 12.88
CA PRO A 51 4.34 -4.50 14.14
C PRO A 51 2.91 -3.96 14.07
N ARG A 52 2.27 -3.80 15.22
CA ARG A 52 0.86 -3.39 15.28
C ARG A 52 0.64 -2.00 14.70
N GLU A 53 1.55 -1.08 15.00
CA GLU A 53 1.60 0.28 14.49
C GLU A 53 1.69 0.31 12.95
N ASP A 54 2.54 -0.54 12.39
CA ASP A 54 2.77 -0.65 10.95
C ASP A 54 1.57 -1.28 10.24
N MET A 55 0.93 -2.27 10.85
CA MET A 55 -0.33 -2.83 10.34
C MET A 55 -1.44 -1.77 10.30
N GLN A 56 -1.53 -0.90 11.31
CA GLN A 56 -2.50 0.19 11.33
C GLN A 56 -2.19 1.25 10.28
N ALA A 57 -0.91 1.60 10.11
CA ALA A 57 -0.45 2.50 9.06
C ALA A 57 -0.79 1.96 7.66
N PHE A 58 -0.55 0.67 7.41
CA PHE A 58 -0.92 0.01 6.16
C PHE A 58 -2.42 0.13 5.85
N VAL A 59 -3.30 -0.13 6.83
CA VAL A 59 -4.75 -0.03 6.62
C VAL A 59 -5.17 1.39 6.24
N VAL A 60 -4.62 2.40 6.94
CA VAL A 60 -4.92 3.81 6.66
C VAL A 60 -4.44 4.18 5.25
N GLU A 61 -3.19 3.85 4.91
CA GLU A 61 -2.60 4.17 3.61
C GLU A 61 -3.31 3.44 2.46
N LEU A 62 -3.76 2.20 2.69
CA LEU A 62 -4.53 1.44 1.71
C LEU A 62 -5.84 2.11 1.37
N VAL A 63 -6.58 2.62 2.35
CA VAL A 63 -7.85 3.34 2.12
C VAL A 63 -7.62 4.63 1.34
N HIS A 64 -6.62 5.43 1.72
CA HIS A 64 -6.29 6.66 1.00
C HIS A 64 -5.82 6.39 -0.43
N THR A 65 -5.02 5.34 -0.63
CA THR A 65 -4.54 4.97 -1.96
C THR A 65 -5.65 4.41 -2.83
N LEU A 66 -6.59 3.65 -2.27
CA LEU A 66 -7.80 3.21 -2.98
C LEU A 66 -8.63 4.39 -3.45
N GLU A 67 -8.80 5.43 -2.62
CA GLU A 67 -9.53 6.65 -2.99
C GLU A 67 -8.85 7.38 -4.16
N ALA A 68 -7.54 7.62 -4.06
CA ALA A 68 -6.76 8.27 -5.11
C ALA A 68 -6.74 7.45 -6.42
N ALA A 69 -6.50 6.14 -6.32
CA ALA A 69 -6.48 5.22 -7.46
C ALA A 69 -7.84 5.15 -8.16
N ASN A 70 -8.94 5.16 -7.39
CA ASN A 70 -10.29 5.20 -7.92
C ASN A 70 -10.55 6.52 -8.68
N SER A 71 -10.16 7.66 -8.11
CA SER A 71 -10.27 8.97 -8.78
C SER A 71 -9.48 9.04 -10.09
N LEU A 72 -8.34 8.34 -10.17
CA LEU A 72 -7.48 8.29 -11.36
C LEU A 72 -7.90 7.17 -12.34
N GLY A 73 -8.84 6.30 -11.96
CA GLY A 73 -9.23 5.14 -12.75
C GLY A 73 -8.06 4.19 -13.02
N THR A 74 -7.10 4.05 -12.10
CA THR A 74 -5.95 3.16 -12.27
C THR A 74 -5.64 2.39 -10.99
N PRO A 75 -5.49 1.05 -11.04
CA PRO A 75 -5.16 0.25 -9.87
C PRO A 75 -3.67 0.27 -9.52
N ALA A 76 -2.81 0.82 -10.39
CA ALA A 76 -1.36 0.75 -10.24
C ALA A 76 -0.82 1.25 -8.88
N PRO A 77 -1.32 2.37 -8.31
CA PRO A 77 -0.88 2.83 -6.99
C PRO A 77 -1.18 1.83 -5.87
N VAL A 78 -2.34 1.16 -5.92
CA VAL A 78 -2.74 0.18 -4.91
C VAL A 78 -1.87 -1.06 -4.98
N THR A 79 -1.61 -1.58 -6.18
CA THR A 79 -0.72 -2.74 -6.36
C THR A 79 0.69 -2.44 -5.86
N ARG A 80 1.20 -1.24 -6.15
CA ARG A 80 2.51 -0.79 -5.69
C ARG A 80 2.57 -0.72 -4.17
N LEU A 81 1.59 -0.10 -3.54
CA LEU A 81 1.50 0.01 -2.08
C LEU A 81 1.51 -1.37 -1.40
N ILE A 82 0.73 -2.32 -1.92
CA ILE A 82 0.68 -3.68 -1.38
C ILE A 82 2.06 -4.35 -1.43
N ALA A 83 2.78 -4.18 -2.55
CA ALA A 83 4.13 -4.74 -2.69
C ALA A 83 5.13 -4.09 -1.73
N GLU A 84 5.09 -2.76 -1.57
CA GLU A 84 5.95 -2.02 -0.65
C GLU A 84 5.74 -2.50 0.80
N TRP A 85 4.49 -2.62 1.26
CA TRP A 85 4.18 -3.12 2.61
C TRP A 85 4.52 -4.60 2.79
N GLN A 86 4.41 -5.42 1.74
CA GLN A 86 4.87 -6.80 1.79
C GLN A 86 6.39 -6.87 2.02
N HIS A 87 7.18 -6.02 1.36
CA HIS A 87 8.63 -5.94 1.59
C HIS A 87 8.97 -5.49 3.01
N THR A 88 8.22 -4.53 3.55
CA THR A 88 8.32 -4.16 4.98
C THR A 88 8.09 -5.37 5.88
N ALA A 89 7.03 -6.16 5.61
CA ALA A 89 6.74 -7.37 6.37
C ALA A 89 7.84 -8.44 6.24
N GLU A 90 8.44 -8.59 5.06
CA GLU A 90 9.59 -9.48 4.83
C GLU A 90 10.80 -9.08 5.66
N VAL A 91 11.07 -7.77 5.78
CA VAL A 91 12.12 -7.24 6.67
C VAL A 91 11.85 -7.58 8.13
N HIS A 92 10.61 -7.41 8.62
CA HIS A 92 10.28 -7.76 9.99
C HIS A 92 10.28 -9.27 10.25
N ALA A 93 10.00 -10.08 9.23
CA ALA A 93 10.05 -11.54 9.30
C ALA A 93 11.49 -12.09 9.37
N ASP A 94 12.49 -11.32 8.93
CA ASP A 94 13.91 -11.68 9.01
C ASP A 94 14.66 -10.82 10.05
N PRO A 95 14.87 -11.34 11.28
CA PRO A 95 15.60 -10.61 12.32
C PRO A 95 17.04 -10.23 11.95
N ARG A 96 17.68 -10.95 11.03
CA ARG A 96 19.04 -10.63 10.57
C ARG A 96 19.00 -9.41 9.67
N LEU A 97 18.10 -9.40 8.69
CA LEU A 97 17.89 -8.26 7.80
C LEU A 97 17.47 -7.03 8.59
N LEU A 98 16.53 -7.17 9.53
CA LEU A 98 16.10 -6.08 10.40
C LEU A 98 17.26 -5.52 11.23
N LYS A 99 18.16 -6.37 11.72
CA LYS A 99 19.35 -5.92 12.44
C LYS A 99 20.30 -5.13 11.54
N ILE A 100 20.53 -5.59 10.31
CA ILE A 100 21.39 -4.90 9.32
C ILE A 100 20.80 -3.52 8.98
N LEU A 101 19.49 -3.44 8.69
CA LEU A 101 18.84 -2.19 8.32
C LEU A 101 18.73 -1.18 9.46
N ARG A 102 18.77 -1.65 10.72
CA ARG A 102 18.80 -0.79 11.91
C ARG A 102 20.20 -0.28 12.28
N GLN A 103 21.26 -0.80 11.64
CA GLN A 103 22.60 -0.27 11.84
C GLN A 103 22.70 1.10 11.17
N GLU A 104 23.29 2.07 11.86
CA GLU A 104 23.63 3.35 11.26
C GLU A 104 24.61 3.11 10.11
N GLY A 105 24.25 3.60 8.93
CA GLY A 105 25.13 3.58 7.77
C GLY A 105 26.23 4.63 7.90
N GLU A 106 27.36 4.38 7.26
CA GLU A 106 28.38 5.42 7.10
C GLU A 106 27.85 6.50 6.14
N ASP A 107 27.99 7.76 6.53
CA ASP A 107 27.76 8.89 5.63
C ASP A 107 28.86 8.88 4.55
N LEU A 108 28.48 8.56 3.31
CA LEU A 108 29.40 8.49 2.17
C LEU A 108 29.73 9.88 1.60
N GLY A 109 29.31 10.95 2.27
CA GLY A 109 29.55 12.34 1.91
C GLY A 109 28.54 12.89 0.91
N ASP A 110 28.72 14.16 0.56
CA ASP A 110 27.80 14.89 -0.31
C ASP A 110 27.69 14.26 -1.71
N VAL A 111 26.45 14.05 -2.16
CA VAL A 111 26.17 13.62 -3.54
C VAL A 111 26.40 14.82 -4.48
N PRO A 112 27.37 14.76 -5.40
CA PRO A 112 27.63 15.87 -6.31
C PRO A 112 26.44 16.09 -7.25
N ALA A 113 26.21 17.35 -7.62
CA ALA A 113 25.15 17.70 -8.56
C ALA A 113 25.32 16.94 -9.89
N PRO A 114 24.23 16.51 -10.54
CA PRO A 114 24.29 15.82 -11.82
C PRO A 114 25.10 16.61 -12.86
N GLY A 115 26.18 16.02 -13.39
CA GLY A 115 27.06 16.63 -14.40
C GLY A 115 28.39 17.20 -13.88
N ALA A 116 28.60 17.28 -12.56
CA ALA A 116 29.85 17.81 -11.99
C ALA A 116 31.06 16.85 -12.11
N ALA A 117 30.83 15.56 -12.36
CA ALA A 117 31.89 14.53 -12.45
C ALA A 117 32.52 14.40 -13.85
N SER A 118 32.22 15.31 -14.77
CA SER A 118 32.77 15.32 -16.13
C SER A 118 33.39 16.69 -16.44
N ALA A 119 34.53 16.96 -15.82
CA ALA A 119 35.41 18.09 -16.15
C ALA A 119 36.87 17.65 -16.00
#